data_AF-A0A7C5I0L0-F1
#
_entry.id   AF-A0A7C5I0L0-F1
#
_cell.length_a   1.000
_cell.length_b   1.000
_cell.length_c   1.000
_cell.angle_alpha   90.00
_cell.angle_beta   90.00
_cell.angle_gamma   90.00
#
_symmetry.space_group_name_H-M   'P 1'
#
loop_
_entity.id
_entity.type
_entity.pdbx_description
1 polymer ?
#
loop_
_entity_poly.entity_id
_entity_poly.type
_entity_poly.pdbx_seq_one_letter_code
_entity_poly.pdbx_strand_id
1 'polypeptide(L)' 'MARDWIGRFDLPLRAPDALHLAVAFTAGLPLVTADQVLAQSAEALGIEAFLFQEQE' A
#
# COMPACT_ATOMS: atom_id res chain seq x y z
N MET A 1 -12.95 -1.66 -5.98
CA MET A 1 -12.64 -0.25 -5.66
C MET A 1 -11.86 -0.20 -4.36
N ALA A 2 -11.04 0.82 -4.12
CA ALA A 2 -10.21 0.87 -2.91
C ALA A 2 -10.98 0.74 -1.58
N ARG A 3 -12.21 1.25 -1.56
CA ARG A 3 -13.16 1.09 -0.43
C ARG A 3 -13.46 -0.38 -0.06
N ASP A 4 -13.37 -1.29 -1.03
CA ASP A 4 -13.69 -2.70 -0.85
C ASP A 4 -12.60 -3.44 -0.07
N TRP A 5 -11.36 -2.94 -0.05
CA TRP A 5 -10.26 -3.51 0.74
C TRP A 5 -10.21 -2.92 2.15
N ILE A 6 -10.43 -1.61 2.28
CA ILE A 6 -10.45 -0.90 3.57
C ILE A 6 -11.50 -1.52 4.52
N GLY A 7 -12.64 -1.97 3.99
CA GLY A 7 -13.71 -2.57 4.80
C GLY A 7 -13.58 -4.06 5.08
N ARG A 8 -12.64 -4.77 4.44
CA ARG A 8 -12.54 -6.24 4.53
C ARG A 8 -11.61 -6.74 5.63
N PHE A 9 -10.63 -5.95 6.05
CA PHE A 9 -9.61 -6.35 7.05
C PHE A 9 -8.83 -7.64 6.68
N ASP A 10 -8.85 -8.07 5.41
CA ASP A 10 -8.19 -9.29 4.92
C ASP A 10 -6.66 -9.14 4.77
N LEU A 11 -6.14 -7.91 4.89
CA LEU A 11 -4.72 -7.60 4.87
C LEU A 11 -4.31 -7.05 6.25
N PRO A 12 -3.08 -7.31 6.73
CA PRO A 12 -2.58 -6.82 8.02
C PRO A 12 -2.26 -5.30 7.99
N LEU A 13 -3.08 -4.52 7.30
CA LEU A 13 -2.91 -3.09 7.12
C LEU A 13 -3.62 -2.34 8.25
N ARG A 14 -2.89 -1.48 8.96
CA ARG A 14 -3.54 -0.53 9.88
C ARG A 14 -4.33 0.48 9.05
N ALA A 15 -5.37 1.08 9.64
CA ALA A 15 -6.26 2.02 8.92
C ALA A 15 -5.54 3.12 8.09
N PRO A 16 -4.40 3.71 8.55
CA PRO A 16 -3.63 4.66 7.73
C PRO A 16 -2.99 4.02 6.50
N ASP A 17 -2.47 2.81 6.62
CA ASP A 17 -1.78 2.09 5.53
C ASP A 17 -2.75 1.75 4.41
N ALA A 18 -3.96 1.30 4.77
CA ALA A 18 -5.03 1.03 3.82
C ALA A 18 -5.49 2.30 3.07
N LEU A 19 -5.46 3.47 3.71
CA LEU A 19 -5.80 4.74 3.06
C LEU A 19 -4.71 5.18 2.06
N HIS A 20 -3.43 5.04 2.40
CA HIS A 20 -2.33 5.32 1.48
C HIS A 20 -2.43 4.47 0.21
N LEU A 21 -2.67 3.16 0.38
CA LEU A 21 -2.87 2.24 -0.75
C LEU A 21 -4.10 2.59 -1.58
N ALA A 22 -5.19 3.02 -0.94
CA ALA A 22 -6.40 3.43 -1.62
C ALA A 22 -6.20 4.65 -2.52
N VAL A 23 -5.43 5.64 -2.04
CA VAL A 23 -5.07 6.84 -2.81
C VAL A 23 -4.16 6.44 -3.97
N ALA A 24 -3.09 5.68 -3.71
CA ALA A 24 -2.15 5.23 -4.74
C ALA A 24 -2.87 4.45 -5.86
N PHE A 25 -3.72 3.49 -5.50
CA PHE A 25 -4.51 2.72 -6.46
C PHE A 25 -5.47 3.60 -7.27
N THR A 26 -6.21 4.50 -6.61
CA THR A 26 -7.20 5.35 -7.28
C THR A 26 -6.53 6.36 -8.22
N ALA A 27 -5.35 6.85 -7.85
CA ALA A 27 -4.58 7.81 -8.66
C ALA A 27 -3.64 7.15 -9.68
N GLY A 28 -3.48 5.81 -9.65
CA GLY A 28 -2.53 5.10 -10.50
C GLY A 28 -1.07 5.49 -10.20
N LEU A 29 -0.75 5.77 -8.93
CA LEU A 29 0.58 6.20 -8.50
C LEU A 29 1.33 5.04 -7.85
N PRO A 30 2.66 4.97 -8.04
CA PRO A 30 3.48 4.01 -7.31
C PRO A 30 3.57 4.38 -5.82
N LEU A 31 3.69 3.38 -4.97
CA LEU A 31 3.94 3.55 -3.54
C LEU A 31 5.44 3.51 -3.25
N VAL A 32 5.96 4.52 -2.56
CA VAL A 32 7.31 4.47 -1.96
C VAL A 32 7.16 4.37 -0.45
N THR A 33 7.77 3.36 0.16
CA THR A 33 7.70 3.16 1.62
C THR A 33 8.95 2.45 2.13
N ALA A 34 9.33 2.71 3.38
CA ALA A 34 10.36 1.93 4.08
C ALA A 34 9.78 0.69 4.80
N ASP A 35 8.45 0.55 4.82
CA ASP A 35 7.77 -0.58 5.44
C ASP A 35 7.62 -1.73 4.42
N GLN A 36 8.33 -2.83 4.68
CA GLN A 36 8.33 -4.01 3.82
C GLN A 36 6.97 -4.70 3.71
N VAL A 37 6.17 -4.72 4.78
CA VAL A 37 4.84 -5.34 4.78
C VAL A 37 3.87 -4.50 3.96
N LEU A 38 3.99 -3.18 4.04
CA LEU A 38 3.19 -2.26 3.25
C LEU A 38 3.53 -2.34 1.74
N ALA A 39 4.81 -2.44 1.39
CA ALA A 39 5.22 -2.66 0.00
C ALA A 39 4.65 -3.96 -0.59
N GLN A 40 4.73 -5.07 0.15
CA GLN A 40 4.14 -6.35 -0.27
C GLN A 40 2.61 -6.26 -0.44
N SER A 41 1.94 -5.54 0.45
CA SER A 41 0.50 -5.34 0.37
C SER A 41 0.12 -4.49 -0.86
N ALA A 42 0.94 -3.51 -1.23
CA ALA A 42 0.74 -2.72 -2.46
C ALA A 42 0.85 -3.61 -3.71
N GLU A 43 1.89 -4.44 -3.79
CA GLU A 43 2.09 -5.38 -4.90
C GLU A 43 0.93 -6.38 -5.02
N ALA A 44 0.46 -6.93 -3.91
CA ALA A 44 -0.69 -7.83 -3.87
C ALA A 44 -2.00 -7.17 -4.39
N LEU A 45 -2.09 -5.84 -4.29
CA LEU A 45 -3.21 -5.05 -4.79
C LEU A 45 -2.99 -4.52 -6.23
N GLY A 46 -1.88 -4.89 -6.87
CA GLY A 46 -1.53 -4.46 -8.23
C GLY A 46 -1.03 -3.01 -8.31
N ILE A 47 -0.58 -2.45 -7.19
CA ILE A 47 0.05 -1.12 -7.13
C ILE A 47 1.57 -1.33 -7.24
N GLU A 48 2.23 -0.60 -8.14
CA GLU A 48 3.69 -0.61 -8.22
C GLU A 48 4.29 -0.07 -6.90
N ALA A 49 5.29 -0.76 -6.34
CA ALA A 49 5.86 -0.41 -5.05
C ALA A 49 7.39 -0.38 -5.08
N PHE A 50 7.97 0.60 -4.38
CA PHE A 50 9.41 0.75 -4.18
C PHE A 50 9.73 0.74 -2.70
N LEU A 51 10.53 -0.24 -2.27
CA LEU A 51 11.06 -0.27 -0.92
C LEU A 51 12.21 0.73 -0.81
N PHE A 52 12.00 1.79 -0.04
CA PHE A 52 13.04 2.76 0.27
C PHE A 52 13.96 2.20 1.36
N GLN A 53 15.27 2.25 1.12
CA GLN A 53 16.28 1.99 2.14
C GLN A 53 17.17 3.22 2.26
N GLU A 54 17.30 3.76 3.47
CA GLU A 54 18.21 4.87 3.75
C GLU A 54 19.65 4.36 3.58
N GLN A 55 20.45 5.07 2.79
CA GLN A 55 21.89 4.77 2.68
C GLN A 55 22.60 5.51 3.81
N GLU A 56 23.22 4.75 4.72
CA GLU A 56 24.12 5.27 5.77
C GLU A 56 25.40 5.90 5.20
#